data_AF-A0A2S8SS35-F1
#
_entry.id   AF-A0A2S8SS35-F1
#
_cell.length_a   1.000
_cell.length_b   1.000
_cell.length_c   1.000
_cell.angle_alpha   90.00
_cell.angle_beta   90.00
_cell.angle_gamma   90.00
#
_symmetry.space_group_name_H-M   'P 1'
#
loop_
_entity.id
_entity.type
_entity.pdbx_description
1 polymer ?
#
loop_
_entity_poly.entity_id
_entity_poly.type
_entity_poly.pdbx_seq_one_letter_code
_entity_poly.pdbx_strand_id
1 'polypeptide(L)'
;MNFPYSDADAIPVEVKAGSAVFFNGYTLHRSLPNRAKSGYRRALVNHYMSAQSFLPWHGPRQSEKVAMAKLDFRDIVMVAGTDPFAHKGIETRVAPHVRAAGAGGCSNGLEYDE
;
A
#
# COMPACT_ATOMS: atom_id res chain seq x y z
N MET A 1 25.34 6.18 -5.34
CA MET A 1 24.13 6.46 -4.55
C MET A 1 23.84 7.96 -4.65
N ASN A 2 23.13 8.40 -5.70
CA ASN A 2 22.80 9.82 -5.90
C ASN A 2 21.28 10.00 -5.82
N PHE A 3 20.72 9.77 -4.64
CA PHE A 3 19.33 10.14 -4.41
C PHE A 3 19.29 11.62 -4.01
N PRO A 4 18.45 12.46 -4.62
CA PRO A 4 18.56 13.92 -4.51
C PRO A 4 18.01 14.50 -3.21
N TYR A 5 17.42 13.68 -2.33
CA TYR A 5 16.79 14.11 -1.09
C TYR A 5 17.47 13.48 0.12
N SER A 6 17.57 14.28 1.18
CA SER A 6 18.03 13.89 2.51
C SER A 6 16.88 13.91 3.51
N ASP A 7 17.13 13.41 4.72
CA ASP A 7 16.18 13.49 5.83
C ASP A 7 15.84 14.94 6.23
N ALA A 8 16.73 15.90 5.96
CA ALA A 8 16.48 17.32 6.22
C ALA A 8 15.46 17.95 5.27
N ASP A 9 15.24 17.35 4.10
CA ASP A 9 14.26 17.80 3.12
C ASP A 9 12.84 17.26 3.41
N ALA A 10 12.69 16.41 4.43
CA ALA A 10 11.43 15.80 4.79
C ALA A 10 10.48 16.83 5.43
N ILE A 11 9.23 16.84 4.97
CA ILE A 11 8.17 17.68 5.54
C ILE A 11 7.27 16.81 6.44
N PRO A 12 7.17 17.08 7.75
CA PRO A 12 6.26 16.35 8.63
C PRO A 12 4.80 16.68 8.31
N VAL A 13 3.96 15.66 8.28
CA VAL A 13 2.51 15.79 8.04
C VAL A 13 1.77 15.42 9.32
N GLU A 14 1.59 16.41 10.20
CA GLU A 14 0.85 16.25 11.46
C GLU A 14 -0.66 16.47 11.25
N VAL A 15 -1.47 15.54 11.73
CA VAL A 15 -2.93 15.56 11.52
C VAL A 15 -3.69 15.16 12.76
N LYS A 16 -4.93 15.65 12.88
CA LYS A 16 -5.84 15.27 13.96
C LYS A 16 -6.55 13.94 13.62
N ALA A 17 -7.11 13.29 14.64
CA ALA A 17 -8.00 12.15 14.41
C ALA A 17 -9.18 12.55 13.50
N GLY A 18 -9.48 11.72 12.50
CA GLY A 18 -10.52 12.00 11.49
C GLY A 18 -10.03 12.79 10.27
N SER A 19 -8.79 13.28 10.26
CA SER A 19 -8.19 13.87 9.05
C SER A 19 -7.82 12.78 8.03
N ALA A 20 -7.80 13.18 6.75
CA ALA A 20 -7.31 12.36 5.65
C ALA A 20 -6.06 13.00 5.03
N VAL A 21 -5.10 12.16 4.64
CA VAL A 21 -3.90 12.58 3.90
C VAL A 21 -3.92 11.89 2.54
N PHE A 22 -3.89 12.67 1.48
CA PHE A 22 -3.79 12.18 0.10
C PHE A 22 -2.41 12.50 -0.46
N PHE A 23 -1.76 11.50 -1.03
CA PHE A 23 -0.47 11.65 -1.70
C PHE A 23 -0.38 10.68 -2.87
N ASN A 24 0.53 10.95 -3.80
CA ASN A 24 0.74 10.12 -4.98
C ASN A 24 1.52 8.85 -4.60
N GLY A 25 1.22 7.71 -5.24
CA GLY A 25 1.95 6.45 -4.99
C GLY A 25 3.47 6.52 -5.25
N TYR A 26 3.94 7.50 -6.02
CA TYR A 26 5.35 7.76 -6.27
C TYR A 26 5.99 8.77 -5.31
N THR A 27 5.22 9.39 -4.41
CA THR A 27 5.77 10.29 -3.40
C THR A 27 6.67 9.49 -2.47
N LEU A 28 7.94 9.87 -2.34
CA LEU A 28 8.80 9.30 -1.31
C LEU A 28 8.24 9.66 0.07
N HIS A 29 7.92 8.66 0.88
CA HIS A 29 7.32 8.85 2.19
C HIS A 29 7.86 7.81 3.19
N ARG A 30 7.84 8.18 4.47
CA ARG A 30 8.16 7.31 5.59
C ARG A 30 7.36 7.74 6.82
N SER A 31 7.40 6.92 7.85
CA SER A 31 6.87 7.29 9.16
C SER A 31 7.97 7.20 10.22
N LEU A 32 7.96 8.11 11.18
CA LEU A 32 8.89 8.07 12.31
C LEU A 32 8.44 7.03 13.36
N PRO A 33 9.37 6.48 14.16
CA PRO A 33 9.06 5.60 15.27
C PRO A 33 8.06 6.23 16.24
N ASN A 34 7.08 5.46 16.72
CA ASN A 34 6.17 5.91 17.75
C ASN A 34 6.89 5.97 19.11
N ARG A 35 7.03 7.16 19.70
CA ARG A 35 7.68 7.40 21.01
C ARG A 35 6.68 7.72 22.12
N ALA A 36 5.37 7.56 21.89
CA ALA A 36 4.35 7.82 22.90
C ALA A 36 4.50 6.86 24.10
N LYS A 37 4.31 7.38 25.32
CA LYS A 37 4.39 6.58 26.57
C LYS A 37 3.26 5.54 26.68
N SER A 38 2.15 5.74 25.96
CA SER A 38 1.02 4.82 25.89
C SER A 38 0.23 5.05 24.59
N GLY A 39 -0.52 4.05 24.15
CA GLY A 39 -1.39 4.10 22.98
C GLY A 39 -0.70 3.82 21.63
N TYR A 40 -1.51 3.74 20.57
CA TYR A 40 -1.06 3.47 19.21
C TYR A 40 -1.45 4.61 18.26
N ARG A 41 -0.58 4.91 17.29
CA ARG A 41 -0.96 5.69 16.10
C ARG A 41 -1.55 4.74 15.05
N ARG A 42 -2.86 4.83 14.81
CA ARG A 42 -3.56 4.01 13.81
C ARG A 42 -3.94 4.85 12.60
N ALA A 43 -3.83 4.25 11.42
CA ALA A 43 -4.28 4.83 10.16
C ALA A 43 -4.95 3.74 9.32
N LEU A 44 -6.01 4.10 8.59
CA LEU A 44 -6.58 3.28 7.53
C LEU A 44 -6.00 3.76 6.21
N VAL A 45 -5.38 2.86 5.45
CA VAL A 45 -4.76 3.17 4.16
C VAL A 45 -5.59 2.53 3.06
N ASN A 46 -6.02 3.33 2.09
CA ASN A 46 -6.69 2.88 0.88
C ASN A 46 -5.85 3.31 -0.32
N HIS A 47 -5.67 2.41 -1.29
CA HIS A 47 -5.03 2.73 -2.56
C HIS A 47 -6.12 2.92 -3.62
N TYR A 48 -6.11 4.08 -4.28
CA TYR A 48 -7.04 4.39 -5.36
C TYR A 48 -6.28 4.39 -6.68
N MET A 49 -6.86 3.74 -7.69
CA MET A 49 -6.29 3.64 -9.02
C MET A 49 -7.40 3.58 -10.06
N SER A 50 -7.10 3.95 -11.30
CA SER A 50 -8.02 3.70 -12.41
C SER A 50 -8.22 2.20 -12.60
N ALA A 51 -9.46 1.77 -12.81
CA ALA A 51 -9.78 0.38 -13.14
C ALA A 51 -9.21 -0.07 -14.51
N GLN A 52 -8.69 0.86 -15.32
CA GLN A 52 -7.94 0.55 -16.54
C GLN A 52 -6.50 0.06 -16.28
N SER A 53 -5.98 0.25 -15.06
CA SER A 53 -4.64 -0.17 -14.69
C SER A 53 -4.60 -1.65 -14.30
N PHE A 54 -3.53 -2.34 -14.68
CA PHE A 54 -3.22 -3.65 -14.12
C PHE A 54 -2.72 -3.52 -12.68
N LEU A 55 -3.09 -4.50 -11.86
CA LEU A 55 -2.90 -4.49 -10.40
C LEU A 55 -1.94 -5.61 -9.98
N PRO A 56 -0.62 -5.43 -10.12
CA PRO A 56 0.38 -6.44 -9.77
C PRO A 56 0.68 -6.45 -8.27
N TRP A 57 -0.35 -6.48 -7.41
CA TRP A 57 -0.21 -6.44 -5.96
C TRP A 57 0.34 -7.73 -5.35
N HIS A 58 0.06 -8.86 -6.00
CA HIS A 58 0.56 -10.17 -5.62
C HIS A 58 1.38 -10.75 -6.76
N GLY A 59 2.40 -11.54 -6.41
CA GLY A 59 3.19 -12.26 -7.40
C GLY A 59 2.36 -13.26 -8.21
N PRO A 60 2.86 -13.69 -9.38
CA PRO A 60 2.16 -14.67 -10.18
C PRO A 60 1.99 -15.94 -9.35
N ARG A 61 0.86 -16.63 -9.49
CA ARG A 61 0.75 -17.97 -8.91
C ARG A 61 1.85 -18.84 -9.51
N GLN A 62 2.32 -19.84 -8.77
CA GLN A 62 3.37 -20.74 -9.25
C GLN A 62 2.95 -21.48 -10.54
N SER A 63 1.65 -21.65 -10.75
CA SER A 63 1.05 -22.21 -11.97
C SER A 63 0.94 -21.23 -13.14
N GLU A 64 1.19 -19.93 -12.92
CA GLU A 64 1.01 -18.87 -13.92
C GLU A 64 2.34 -18.44 -14.53
N LYS A 65 2.46 -18.59 -15.84
CA LYS A 65 3.60 -18.06 -16.62
C LYS A 65 3.32 -16.63 -17.08
N VAL A 66 2.93 -15.75 -16.16
CA VAL A 66 2.59 -14.35 -16.45
C VAL A 66 3.64 -13.44 -15.80
N ALA A 67 4.19 -12.52 -16.59
CA ALA A 67 5.12 -11.51 -16.07
C ALA A 67 4.39 -10.59 -15.08
N MET A 68 5.08 -10.17 -14.01
CA MET A 68 4.54 -9.28 -12.96
C MET A 68 3.76 -8.10 -13.53
N ALA A 69 4.29 -7.41 -14.55
CA ALA A 69 3.65 -6.24 -15.16
C ALA A 69 2.29 -6.52 -15.85
N LYS A 70 1.92 -7.79 -16.02
CA LYS A 70 0.66 -8.23 -16.65
C LYS A 70 -0.32 -8.84 -15.63
N LEU A 71 0.01 -8.83 -14.34
CA LEU A 71 -0.88 -9.35 -13.30
C LEU A 71 -1.99 -8.35 -12.98
N ASP A 72 -3.17 -8.90 -12.75
CA ASP A 72 -4.41 -8.14 -12.54
C ASP A 72 -5.11 -8.70 -11.30
N PHE A 73 -4.66 -8.29 -10.12
CA PHE A 73 -5.25 -8.68 -8.84
C PHE A 73 -6.55 -7.91 -8.59
N ARG A 74 -7.66 -8.43 -9.13
CA ARG A 74 -8.99 -7.78 -9.14
C ARG A 74 -9.79 -7.97 -7.84
N ASP A 75 -9.11 -7.95 -6.70
CA ASP A 75 -9.76 -7.78 -5.40
C ASP A 75 -9.88 -6.29 -5.11
N ILE A 76 -10.90 -5.68 -5.72
CA ILE A 76 -11.10 -4.24 -5.76
C ILE A 76 -12.54 -3.87 -5.48
N VAL A 77 -12.74 -2.64 -5.03
CA VAL A 77 -14.07 -2.03 -4.92
C VAL A 77 -14.14 -0.89 -5.93
N MET A 78 -15.09 -0.98 -6.87
CA MET A 78 -15.40 0.12 -7.77
C MET A 78 -16.10 1.23 -6.99
N VAL A 79 -15.41 2.36 -6.80
CA VAL A 79 -15.95 3.51 -6.05
C VAL A 79 -16.59 4.58 -6.94
N ALA A 80 -16.20 4.62 -8.22
CA ALA A 80 -16.74 5.55 -9.21
C ALA A 80 -16.53 5.03 -10.64
N GLY A 81 -17.39 5.44 -11.56
CA GLY A 81 -17.31 5.10 -12.98
C GLY A 81 -17.71 3.65 -13.29
N THR A 82 -17.32 3.19 -14.49
CA THR A 82 -17.63 1.86 -15.02
C THR A 82 -16.35 1.06 -15.17
N ASP A 83 -16.36 -0.20 -14.74
CA ASP A 83 -15.23 -1.11 -14.87
C ASP A 83 -15.04 -1.55 -16.34
N PRO A 84 -13.94 -1.16 -17.02
CA PRO A 84 -13.67 -1.55 -18.40
C PRO A 84 -13.37 -3.06 -18.54
N PHE A 85 -13.04 -3.72 -17.45
CA PHE A 85 -12.70 -5.15 -17.41
C PHE A 85 -13.73 -5.96 -16.63
N ALA A 86 -14.98 -5.50 -16.54
CA ALA A 86 -16.05 -6.19 -15.82
C ALA A 86 -16.22 -7.67 -16.24
N HIS A 87 -15.94 -7.99 -17.51
CA HIS A 87 -15.98 -9.35 -18.05
C HIS A 87 -14.98 -10.32 -17.38
N LYS A 88 -13.95 -9.82 -16.71
CA LYS A 88 -12.99 -10.64 -15.94
C LYS A 88 -13.49 -10.99 -14.55
N GLY A 89 -14.53 -10.31 -14.06
CA GLY A 89 -15.00 -10.43 -12.69
C GLY A 89 -14.14 -9.68 -11.67
N ILE A 90 -14.68 -9.57 -10.46
CA ILE A 90 -14.02 -9.08 -9.25
C ILE A 90 -13.95 -10.25 -8.28
N GLU A 91 -12.86 -10.32 -7.52
CA GLU A 91 -12.58 -11.38 -6.56
C GLU A 91 -12.70 -10.85 -5.12
N THR A 92 -12.79 -11.73 -4.14
CA THR A 92 -12.68 -11.38 -2.72
C THR A 92 -11.73 -12.36 -2.07
N ARG A 93 -10.49 -11.93 -1.83
CA ARG A 93 -9.37 -12.77 -1.43
C ARG A 93 -8.66 -12.26 -0.18
N VAL A 94 -8.58 -10.95 0.02
CA VAL A 94 -7.91 -10.34 1.17
C VAL A 94 -8.91 -9.62 2.07
N ALA A 95 -8.67 -9.72 3.37
CA ALA A 95 -9.41 -8.98 4.38
C ALA A 95 -8.50 -7.94 5.04
N PRO A 96 -9.04 -6.78 5.45
CA PRO A 96 -8.32 -5.84 6.29
C PRO A 96 -7.82 -6.54 7.55
N HIS A 97 -6.53 -6.43 7.83
CA HIS A 97 -5.92 -6.99 9.04
C HIS A 97 -5.01 -5.95 9.70
N VAL A 98 -4.86 -6.07 11.01
CA VAL A 98 -3.90 -5.29 11.79
C VAL A 98 -2.71 -6.20 12.06
N ARG A 99 -1.50 -5.75 11.72
CA ARG A 99 -0.28 -6.51 12.04
C ARG A 99 -0.14 -6.63 13.56
N ALA A 100 0.04 -7.85 14.05
CA ALA A 100 0.09 -8.14 15.49
C ALA A 100 1.29 -7.49 16.20
N ALA A 101 2.42 -7.32 15.49
CA ALA A 101 3.71 -7.03 16.12
C ALA A 101 3.89 -5.59 16.64
N GLY A 102 3.00 -4.63 16.34
CA GLY A 102 3.23 -3.21 16.69
C GLY A 102 4.44 -2.55 15.99
N ALA A 103 5.36 -3.35 15.44
CA ALA A 103 6.41 -2.98 14.50
C ALA A 103 5.81 -2.88 13.09
N GLY A 104 5.20 -1.75 12.79
CA GLY A 104 4.85 -1.39 11.42
C GLY A 104 6.05 -0.76 10.70
N GLY A 105 6.37 -1.24 9.51
CA GLY A 105 7.41 -0.71 8.63
C GLY A 105 7.66 -1.64 7.45
N CYS A 106 8.29 -1.13 6.38
CA CYS A 106 9.04 -1.99 5.47
C CYS A 106 10.08 -2.71 6.34
N SER A 107 10.14 -4.05 6.31
CA SER A 107 11.29 -4.75 6.87
C SER A 107 12.55 -4.19 6.21
N ASN A 108 13.71 -4.31 6.86
CA ASN A 108 14.97 -3.74 6.38
C ASN A 108 15.47 -4.38 5.06
N GLY A 109 14.61 -5.11 4.34
CA GLY A 109 14.94 -5.90 3.15
C GLY A 109 15.84 -7.10 3.45
N LEU A 110 16.18 -7.35 4.72
CA LEU A 110 17.20 -8.30 5.14
C LEU A 110 16.69 -9.46 6.00
N GLU A 111 15.41 -9.48 6.37
CA GLU A 111 14.84 -10.58 7.15
C GLU A 111 13.49 -10.97 6.54
N TYR A 112 13.54 -12.03 5.73
CA TYR A 112 12.46 -12.99 5.61
C TYR A 112 12.93 -14.20 6.42
N ASP A 113 12.42 -14.36 7.64
CA ASP A 113 12.50 -15.66 8.31
C ASP A 113 11.39 -16.55 7.76
N GLU A 114 11.75 -17.81 7.54
CA GLU A 114 10.94 -18.91 6.98
C GLU A 114 9.60 -19.13 7.71
#